data_AF-A0A1Y4ATW6-F1
#
_entry.id   AF-A0A1Y4ATW6-F1
#
_cell.length_a   1.000
_cell.length_b   1.000
_cell.length_c   1.000
_cell.angle_alpha   90.00
_cell.angle_beta   90.00
_cell.angle_gamma   90.00
#
_symmetry.space_group_name_H-M   'P 1'
#
loop_
_entity.id
_entity.type
_entity.pdbx_description
1 polymer ?
#
loop_
_entity_poly.entity_id
_entity_poly.type
_entity_poly.pdbx_seq_one_letter_code
_entity_poly.pdbx_strand_id
1 'polypeptide(L)'
;MNKIEGVNLLVDNADIGFVANSIGIETVKRGSSYFCLCPIPHHHDEHATNCFFKDGDNYMYCLVCHKTIDAIDLIRYTKGVPFYEAVRELWELSGCPDYVKIDEKKNTKKNLPLDYKTLRFLGITLPSYIPVPVGIDDYNRNAGRKKNQEKYSYMSNSLEYVRCKRERVTWMDFISTESLAEMVLNRAKEKMKAIQVCFRNIEDPYMKKILREEWDICVKAFSDCQNFLSSQNNPV
;
A
#
# COMPACT_ATOMS: atom_id res chain seq x y z
N MET A 1 15.80 18.18 8.80
CA MET A 1 14.97 18.38 7.60
C MET A 1 15.03 17.10 6.80
N ASN A 2 13.90 16.44 6.59
CA ASN A 2 13.84 15.27 5.71
C ASN A 2 14.11 15.74 4.28
N LYS A 3 15.04 15.10 3.59
CA LYS A 3 15.40 15.46 2.22
C LYS A 3 14.51 14.65 1.29
N ILE A 4 13.63 15.30 0.56
CA ILE A 4 12.88 14.64 -0.52
C ILE A 4 13.68 14.88 -1.80
N GLU A 5 14.09 13.81 -2.47
CA GLU A 5 14.79 13.92 -3.76
C GLU A 5 13.77 14.07 -4.89
N GLY A 6 14.07 14.88 -5.90
CA GLY A 6 13.25 15.00 -7.12
C GLY A 6 12.03 15.92 -7.02
N VAL A 7 11.83 16.65 -5.90
CA VAL A 7 10.66 17.53 -5.71
C VAL A 7 10.54 18.61 -6.78
N ASN A 8 11.65 19.28 -7.15
CA ASN A 8 11.59 20.32 -8.17
C ASN A 8 11.12 19.77 -9.51
N LEU A 9 11.62 18.59 -9.90
CA LEU A 9 11.21 17.92 -11.13
C LEU A 9 9.75 17.45 -11.06
N LEU A 10 9.25 17.10 -9.87
CA LEU A 10 7.83 16.79 -9.67
C LEU A 10 6.95 18.02 -9.90
N VAL A 11 7.35 19.19 -9.40
CA VAL A 11 6.64 20.46 -9.62
C VAL A 11 6.73 20.90 -11.08
N ASP A 12 7.90 20.79 -11.70
CA ASP A 12 8.12 21.19 -13.09
C ASP A 12 7.27 20.38 -14.08
N ASN A 13 7.01 19.10 -13.77
CA ASN A 13 6.22 18.20 -14.60
C ASN A 13 4.72 18.16 -14.23
N ALA A 14 4.30 18.84 -13.16
CA ALA A 14 2.91 18.83 -12.73
C ALA A 14 2.04 19.71 -13.64
N ASP A 15 0.89 19.21 -14.06
CA ASP A 15 -0.15 20.03 -14.69
C ASP A 15 -1.04 20.66 -13.61
N ILE A 16 -0.97 21.98 -13.44
CA ILE A 16 -1.69 22.69 -12.39
C ILE A 16 -3.21 22.60 -12.56
N GLY A 17 -3.69 22.48 -13.80
CA GLY A 17 -5.10 22.34 -14.12
C GLY A 17 -5.65 20.98 -13.69
N PHE A 18 -4.89 19.92 -13.95
CA PHE A 18 -5.21 18.58 -13.47
C PHE A 18 -5.23 18.52 -11.94
N VAL A 19 -4.22 19.11 -11.27
CA VAL A 19 -4.14 19.13 -9.81
C VAL A 19 -5.31 19.92 -9.21
N ALA A 20 -5.59 21.12 -9.73
CA ALA A 20 -6.70 21.96 -9.30
C ALA A 20 -8.05 21.23 -9.39
N ASN A 21 -8.31 20.55 -10.52
CA ASN A 21 -9.53 19.77 -10.70
C ASN A 21 -9.59 18.57 -9.72
N SER A 22 -8.47 17.87 -9.52
CA SER A 22 -8.38 16.69 -8.65
C SER A 22 -8.65 17.00 -7.18
N ILE A 23 -8.28 18.20 -6.71
CA ILE A 23 -8.51 18.65 -5.34
C ILE A 23 -9.80 19.47 -5.16
N GLY A 24 -10.60 19.63 -6.22
CA GLY A 24 -11.92 20.27 -6.16
C GLY A 24 -11.92 21.79 -6.28
N ILE A 25 -10.91 22.41 -6.88
CA ILE A 25 -10.97 23.83 -7.24
C ILE A 25 -11.90 24.00 -8.44
N GLU A 26 -12.95 24.81 -8.26
CA GLU A 26 -13.80 25.23 -9.37
C GLU A 26 -13.03 26.20 -10.29
N THR A 27 -12.98 25.87 -11.58
CA THR A 27 -12.31 26.68 -12.61
C THR A 27 -13.28 27.04 -13.73
N VAL A 28 -13.14 28.24 -14.28
CA VAL A 28 -13.94 28.72 -15.41
C VAL A 28 -13.00 29.01 -16.59
N LYS A 29 -13.19 28.30 -17.70
CA LYS A 29 -12.42 28.54 -18.93
C LYS A 29 -12.92 29.80 -19.65
N ARG A 30 -12.01 30.72 -19.97
CA ARG A 30 -12.27 31.89 -20.82
C ARG A 30 -11.12 32.10 -21.79
N GLY A 31 -11.37 31.86 -23.09
CA GLY A 31 -10.33 31.89 -24.10
C GLY A 31 -9.28 30.80 -23.86
N SER A 32 -8.00 31.19 -23.83
CA SER A 32 -6.87 30.28 -23.60
C SER A 32 -6.54 30.05 -22.12
N SER A 33 -7.27 30.69 -21.20
CA SER A 33 -6.95 30.67 -19.77
C SER A 33 -8.11 30.09 -18.95
N TYR A 34 -7.77 29.54 -17.80
CA TYR A 34 -8.69 29.11 -16.76
C TYR A 34 -8.58 30.06 -15.59
N PHE A 35 -9.72 30.36 -14.98
CA PHE A 35 -9.86 31.35 -13.92
C PHE A 35 -10.45 30.69 -12.68
N CYS A 36 -9.93 31.02 -11.51
CA CYS A 36 -10.40 30.53 -10.22
C CYS A 36 -10.23 31.59 -9.12
N LEU A 37 -10.84 31.34 -7.97
CA LEU A 37 -10.54 32.12 -6.76
C LEU A 37 -9.11 31.82 -6.32
N CYS A 38 -8.38 32.86 -5.90
CA CYS A 38 -7.04 32.70 -5.35
C CYS A 38 -7.06 31.75 -4.13
N PRO A 39 -6.31 30.64 -4.14
CA PRO A 39 -6.35 29.65 -3.06
C PRO A 39 -5.56 30.07 -1.81
N ILE A 40 -4.87 31.21 -1.82
CA ILE A 40 -4.04 31.65 -0.68
C ILE A 40 -4.93 31.97 0.53
N PRO A 41 -4.74 31.34 1.71
CA PRO A 41 -5.70 31.44 2.82
C PRO A 41 -5.81 32.84 3.42
N HIS A 42 -4.75 33.65 3.32
CA HIS A 42 -4.70 35.01 3.85
C HIS A 42 -5.13 36.08 2.82
N HIS A 43 -5.66 35.65 1.67
CA HIS A 43 -6.15 36.52 0.61
C HIS A 43 -7.62 36.19 0.34
N HIS A 44 -8.52 37.09 0.75
CA HIS A 44 -9.94 36.93 0.45
C HIS A 44 -10.22 37.45 -0.94
N ASP A 45 -10.26 36.53 -1.91
CA ASP A 45 -10.60 36.84 -3.30
C ASP A 45 -12.09 36.62 -3.50
N GLU A 46 -12.80 37.67 -3.93
CA GLU A 46 -14.23 37.61 -4.26
C GLU A 46 -14.46 37.52 -5.78
N HIS A 47 -13.41 37.59 -6.60
CA HIS A 47 -13.53 37.62 -8.06
C HIS A 47 -12.67 36.54 -8.70
N ALA A 48 -13.31 35.48 -9.18
CA ALA A 48 -12.64 34.35 -9.83
C ALA A 48 -11.79 34.73 -11.06
N THR A 49 -11.92 35.94 -11.62
CA THR A 49 -11.08 36.43 -12.71
C THR A 49 -9.67 36.86 -12.29
N ASN A 50 -9.35 36.84 -11.00
CA ASN A 50 -8.09 37.36 -10.46
C ASN A 50 -6.96 36.33 -10.46
N CYS A 51 -7.26 35.04 -10.26
CA CYS A 51 -6.28 33.97 -10.33
C CYS A 51 -6.50 33.13 -11.60
N PHE A 52 -5.41 32.85 -12.32
CA PHE A 52 -5.50 32.14 -13.59
C PHE A 52 -4.28 31.26 -13.89
N PHE A 53 -4.48 30.33 -14.81
CA PHE A 53 -3.45 29.48 -15.43
C PHE A 53 -3.88 29.14 -16.88
N LYS A 54 -2.98 28.58 -17.69
CA LYS A 54 -3.27 28.08 -19.05
C LYS A 54 -3.14 26.55 -19.12
N ASP A 55 -3.68 25.97 -20.18
CA ASP A 55 -3.52 24.54 -20.48
C ASP A 55 -2.01 24.19 -20.52
N GLY A 56 -1.58 23.24 -19.67
CA GLY A 56 -0.20 22.78 -19.57
C GLY A 56 0.73 23.62 -18.69
N ASP A 57 0.24 24.66 -18.03
CA ASP A 57 1.03 25.38 -17.02
C ASP A 57 1.25 24.51 -15.77
N ASN A 58 2.37 24.72 -15.08
CA ASN A 58 2.71 24.07 -13.82
C ASN A 58 2.50 24.98 -12.59
N TYR A 59 1.95 26.19 -12.79
CA TYR A 59 1.64 27.15 -11.75
C TYR A 59 0.39 27.96 -12.11
N MET A 60 -0.24 28.56 -11.10
CA MET A 60 -1.23 29.62 -11.28
C MET A 60 -0.69 30.95 -10.76
N TYR A 61 -1.18 32.05 -11.32
CA TYR A 61 -0.79 33.39 -10.95
C TYR A 61 -2.01 34.20 -10.54
N CYS A 62 -1.90 34.93 -9.42
CA CYS A 62 -2.94 35.85 -8.98
C CYS A 62 -2.52 37.30 -9.24
N LEU A 63 -3.37 38.05 -9.93
CA LEU A 63 -3.16 39.46 -10.27
C LEU A 63 -3.29 40.42 -9.08
N VAL A 64 -3.94 40.00 -8.00
CA VAL A 64 -4.19 40.86 -6.82
C VAL A 64 -3.09 40.71 -5.80
N CYS A 65 -2.74 39.48 -5.42
CA CYS A 65 -1.66 39.24 -4.45
C CYS A 65 -0.28 39.15 -5.10
N HIS A 66 -0.21 39.14 -6.45
CA HIS A 66 1.02 39.03 -7.24
C HIS A 66 1.88 37.80 -6.94
N LYS A 67 1.27 36.72 -6.44
CA LYS A 67 1.96 35.48 -6.12
C LYS A 67 1.72 34.41 -7.17
N THR A 68 2.78 33.67 -7.45
CA THR A 68 2.75 32.39 -8.16
C THR A 68 2.49 31.28 -7.15
N ILE A 69 1.62 30.34 -7.51
CA ILE A 69 1.22 29.22 -6.68
C ILE A 69 1.50 27.96 -7.49
N ASP A 70 2.48 27.19 -7.05
CA ASP A 70 2.80 25.88 -7.65
C ASP A 70 1.84 24.79 -7.16
N ALA A 71 1.95 23.59 -7.73
CA ALA A 71 1.08 22.48 -7.40
C ALA A 71 1.17 22.03 -5.93
N ILE A 72 2.33 22.15 -5.27
CA ILE A 72 2.50 21.79 -3.86
C ILE A 72 1.81 22.82 -2.98
N ASP A 73 2.08 24.10 -3.22
CA ASP A 73 1.48 25.21 -2.50
C ASP A 73 -0.04 25.23 -2.67
N LEU A 74 -0.54 24.92 -3.86
CA LEU A 74 -1.96 24.75 -4.13
C LEU A 74 -2.60 23.71 -3.19
N ILE A 75 -2.01 22.52 -3.06
CA ILE A 75 -2.49 21.45 -2.18
C ILE A 75 -2.43 21.89 -0.71
N ARG A 76 -1.32 22.54 -0.30
CA ARG A 76 -1.14 23.02 1.08
C ARG A 76 -2.20 24.04 1.46
N TYR A 77 -2.48 25.00 0.59
CA TYR A 77 -3.40 26.09 0.89
C TYR A 77 -4.86 25.64 0.88
N THR A 78 -5.23 24.75 -0.04
CA THR A 78 -6.60 24.22 -0.14
C THR A 78 -6.94 23.24 0.97
N LYS A 79 -6.02 22.33 1.33
CA LYS A 79 -6.27 21.26 2.31
C LYS A 79 -5.73 21.55 3.71
N GLY A 80 -4.93 22.60 3.88
CA GLY A 80 -4.30 22.93 5.16
C GLY A 80 -3.24 21.92 5.62
N VAL A 81 -2.67 21.14 4.69
CA VAL A 81 -1.70 20.07 4.98
C VAL A 81 -0.26 20.58 5.04
N PRO A 82 0.63 19.94 5.83
CA PRO A 82 2.05 20.26 5.85
C PRO A 82 2.73 19.93 4.51
N PHE A 83 3.87 20.57 4.25
CA PHE A 83 4.62 20.44 2.98
C PHE A 83 4.87 18.99 2.55
N TYR A 84 5.25 18.12 3.48
CA TYR A 84 5.54 16.71 3.18
C TYR A 84 4.31 15.94 2.70
N GLU A 85 3.14 16.18 3.31
CA GLU A 85 1.89 15.54 2.90
C GLU A 85 1.43 16.08 1.54
N ALA A 86 1.60 17.37 1.27
CA ALA A 86 1.32 17.93 -0.04
C ALA A 86 2.22 17.36 -1.15
N VAL A 87 3.52 17.19 -0.89
CA VAL A 87 4.45 16.54 -1.84
C VAL A 87 4.03 15.11 -2.12
N ARG A 88 3.62 14.36 -1.09
CA ARG A 88 3.15 12.99 -1.22
C ARG A 88 1.88 12.92 -2.07
N GLU A 89 0.91 13.79 -1.81
CA GLU A 89 -0.31 13.81 -2.57
C GLU A 89 -0.06 14.17 -4.04
N LEU A 90 0.79 15.16 -4.32
CA LEU A 90 1.19 15.49 -5.67
C LEU A 90 1.91 14.33 -6.37
N TRP A 91 2.72 13.56 -5.64
CA TRP A 91 3.39 12.36 -6.14
C TRP A 91 2.39 11.26 -6.50
N GLU A 92 1.38 11.02 -5.66
CA GLU A 92 0.30 10.07 -5.92
C GLU A 92 -0.55 10.52 -7.13
N LEU A 93 -0.89 11.81 -7.24
CA LEU A 93 -1.60 12.38 -8.39
C LEU A 93 -0.80 12.30 -9.69
N SER A 94 0.52 12.43 -9.61
CA SER A 94 1.45 12.32 -10.75
C SER A 94 1.74 10.86 -11.17
N GLY A 95 1.08 9.88 -10.55
CA GLY A 95 1.25 8.46 -10.88
C GLY A 95 2.49 7.82 -10.27
N CYS A 96 2.95 8.31 -9.12
CA CYS A 96 4.06 7.78 -8.34
C CYS A 96 5.39 7.65 -9.11
N PRO A 97 5.93 8.74 -9.71
CA PRO A 97 7.16 8.67 -10.50
C PRO A 97 8.39 8.23 -9.67
N ASP A 98 9.18 7.32 -10.24
CA ASP A 98 10.35 6.69 -9.60
C ASP A 98 11.49 7.67 -9.26
N TYR A 99 11.56 8.83 -9.91
CA TYR A 99 12.60 9.84 -9.67
C TYR A 99 12.37 10.64 -8.38
N VAL A 100 11.18 10.53 -7.78
CA VAL A 100 10.87 11.18 -6.51
C VAL A 100 11.09 10.18 -5.38
N LYS A 101 12.11 10.40 -4.56
CA LYS A 101 12.31 9.62 -3.33
C LYS A 101 11.79 10.41 -2.16
N ILE A 102 10.56 10.08 -1.79
CA ILE A 102 10.00 10.52 -0.53
C ILE A 102 10.59 9.58 0.52
N ASP A 103 11.61 10.05 1.25
CA ASP A 103 12.05 9.39 2.47
C ASP A 103 10.84 9.32 3.39
N GLU A 104 10.15 8.18 3.38
CA GLU A 104 9.16 7.85 4.38
C GLU A 104 9.88 8.08 5.71
N LYS A 105 9.40 9.04 6.51
CA LYS A 105 9.45 8.78 7.96
C LYS A 105 8.89 7.38 8.01
N LYS A 106 9.71 6.38 8.36
CA LYS A 106 9.22 5.08 8.77
C LYS A 106 8.18 5.43 9.79
N ASN A 107 6.92 5.48 9.37
CA ASN A 107 5.84 5.44 10.28
C ASN A 107 6.21 4.18 11.03
N THR A 108 6.43 4.30 12.33
CA THR A 108 6.52 3.16 13.22
C THR A 108 5.14 2.50 13.28
N LYS A 109 4.46 2.34 12.12
CA LYS A 109 3.47 1.30 11.89
C LYS A 109 4.20 0.05 12.31
N LYS A 110 3.82 -0.46 13.48
CA LYS A 110 4.35 -1.72 13.98
C LYS A 110 4.17 -2.70 12.85
N ASN A 111 5.24 -3.31 12.38
CA ASN A 111 5.10 -4.36 11.39
C ASN A 111 4.29 -5.48 12.01
N LEU A 112 3.37 -6.05 11.25
CA LEU A 112 2.74 -7.30 11.65
C LEU A 112 3.87 -8.33 11.88
N PRO A 113 3.99 -8.92 13.08
CA PRO A 113 5.07 -9.83 13.40
C PRO A 113 4.81 -11.17 12.73
N LEU A 114 5.26 -11.28 11.49
CA LEU A 114 5.15 -12.47 10.64
C LEU A 114 6.39 -13.34 10.82
N ASP A 115 6.36 -14.25 11.79
CA ASP A 115 7.34 -15.33 11.89
C ASP A 115 6.85 -16.57 11.11
N TYR A 116 7.62 -17.00 10.11
CA TYR A 116 7.27 -18.13 9.25
C TYR A 116 7.04 -19.42 10.06
N LYS A 117 7.83 -19.67 11.11
CA LYS A 117 7.66 -20.86 11.95
C LYS A 117 6.32 -20.82 12.68
N THR A 118 5.98 -19.68 13.27
CA THR A 118 4.71 -19.45 13.95
C THR A 118 3.52 -19.57 13.01
N LEU A 119 3.57 -18.96 11.82
CA LEU A 119 2.49 -19.07 10.82
C LEU A 119 2.27 -20.52 10.38
N ARG A 120 3.36 -21.25 10.09
CA ARG A 120 3.30 -22.66 9.72
C ARG A 120 2.69 -23.52 10.83
N PHE A 121 3.07 -23.26 12.09
CA PHE A 121 2.50 -23.92 13.26
C PHE A 121 0.98 -23.66 13.39
N LEU A 122 0.55 -22.43 13.12
CA LEU A 122 -0.87 -22.04 13.08
C LEU A 122 -1.62 -22.53 11.83
N GLY A 123 -0.93 -23.21 10.90
CA GLY A 123 -1.53 -23.71 9.66
C GLY A 123 -1.77 -22.63 8.59
N ILE A 124 -1.11 -21.48 8.70
CA ILE A 124 -1.21 -20.38 7.74
C ILE A 124 -0.02 -20.47 6.77
N THR A 125 -0.31 -20.62 5.49
CA THR A 125 0.70 -20.63 4.42
C THR A 125 0.51 -19.42 3.53
N LEU A 126 1.52 -18.56 3.43
CA LEU A 126 1.46 -17.37 2.59
C LEU A 126 2.00 -17.70 1.19
N PRO A 127 1.29 -17.33 0.11
CA PRO A 127 1.76 -17.56 -1.24
C PRO A 127 3.01 -16.71 -1.52
N SER A 128 3.99 -17.30 -2.19
CA SER A 128 5.18 -16.57 -2.70
C SER A 128 5.18 -16.45 -4.21
N TYR A 129 4.45 -17.35 -4.89
CA TYR A 129 4.31 -17.39 -6.33
C TYR A 129 2.93 -17.93 -6.70
N ILE A 130 2.37 -17.42 -7.78
CA ILE A 130 1.17 -17.97 -8.40
C ILE A 130 1.45 -18.37 -9.86
N PRO A 131 0.80 -19.43 -10.35
CA PRO A 131 0.79 -19.73 -11.79
C PRO A 131 -0.20 -18.79 -12.49
N VAL A 132 0.30 -17.96 -13.40
CA VAL A 132 -0.53 -17.08 -14.24
C VAL A 132 -0.66 -17.71 -15.63
N PRO A 133 -1.87 -18.06 -16.10
CA PRO A 133 -2.08 -18.59 -17.44
C PRO A 133 -1.61 -17.60 -18.52
N VAL A 134 -0.82 -18.09 -19.48
CA VAL A 134 -0.29 -17.30 -20.60
C VAL A 134 -0.60 -17.91 -21.97
N GLY A 135 -1.32 -19.03 -22.00
CA GLY A 135 -1.77 -19.69 -23.21
C GLY A 135 -2.10 -21.16 -23.00
N ILE A 136 -2.58 -21.79 -24.06
CA ILE A 136 -2.91 -23.20 -24.12
C ILE A 136 -2.04 -23.82 -25.21
N ASP A 137 -1.49 -25.01 -24.93
CA ASP A 137 -0.72 -25.79 -25.89
C ASP A 137 -1.41 -27.14 -26.13
N ASP A 138 -1.16 -27.73 -27.30
CA ASP A 138 -1.64 -29.07 -27.64
C ASP A 138 -0.85 -30.19 -26.92
N TYR A 139 0.35 -29.85 -26.41
CA TYR A 139 1.22 -30.78 -25.69
C TYR A 139 2.11 -30.07 -24.65
N ASN A 140 2.60 -30.81 -23.65
CA ASN A 140 3.55 -30.29 -22.66
C ASN A 140 4.94 -30.06 -23.29
N ARG A 141 5.31 -28.80 -23.54
CA ARG A 141 6.61 -28.44 -24.13
C ARG A 141 7.82 -28.71 -23.23
N ASN A 142 7.61 -29.06 -21.96
CA ASN A 142 8.66 -29.48 -21.04
C ASN A 142 8.95 -30.98 -21.09
N ALA A 143 8.21 -31.76 -21.88
CA ALA A 143 8.49 -33.19 -22.03
C ALA A 143 9.96 -33.44 -22.44
N GLY A 144 10.67 -34.26 -21.66
CA GLY A 144 12.09 -34.57 -21.89
C GLY A 144 13.09 -33.50 -21.42
N ARG A 145 12.65 -32.38 -20.86
CA ARG A 145 13.55 -31.35 -20.30
C ARG A 145 13.88 -31.61 -18.84
N LYS A 146 15.06 -31.17 -18.41
CA LYS A 146 15.41 -31.12 -16.98
C LYS A 146 14.70 -29.93 -16.32
N LYS A 147 14.36 -30.07 -15.04
CA LYS A 147 13.60 -29.06 -14.26
C LYS A 147 14.19 -27.64 -14.31
N ASN A 148 15.52 -27.52 -14.41
CA ASN A 148 16.24 -26.25 -14.51
C ASN A 148 16.17 -25.60 -15.91
N GLN A 149 15.64 -26.30 -16.92
CA GLN A 149 15.45 -25.82 -18.30
C GLN A 149 13.98 -25.53 -18.62
N GLU A 150 13.08 -25.73 -17.65
CA GLU A 150 11.67 -25.44 -17.78
C GLU A 150 11.46 -23.91 -17.78
N LYS A 151 10.91 -23.39 -18.88
CA LYS A 151 10.61 -21.95 -19.01
C LYS A 151 9.21 -21.60 -18.51
N TYR A 152 8.30 -22.58 -18.49
CA TYR A 152 6.90 -22.44 -18.10
C TYR A 152 6.49 -23.61 -17.22
N SER A 153 5.50 -23.42 -16.37
CA SER A 153 4.82 -24.52 -15.66
C SER A 153 3.50 -24.82 -16.35
N TYR A 154 3.02 -26.06 -16.29
CA TYR A 154 1.69 -26.42 -16.80
C TYR A 154 0.74 -26.75 -15.66
N MET A 155 -0.54 -26.36 -15.78
CA MET A 155 -1.54 -26.71 -14.78
C MET A 155 -1.81 -28.22 -14.81
N SER A 156 -1.76 -28.87 -13.65
CA SER A 156 -1.96 -30.32 -13.53
C SER A 156 -3.43 -30.74 -13.65
N ASN A 157 -4.36 -29.81 -13.43
CA ASN A 157 -5.79 -30.10 -13.28
C ASN A 157 -6.63 -29.63 -14.49
N SER A 158 -6.00 -29.35 -15.63
CA SER A 158 -6.68 -28.99 -16.88
C SER A 158 -6.61 -30.15 -17.87
N LEU A 159 -7.71 -30.36 -18.62
CA LEU A 159 -7.76 -31.34 -19.71
C LEU A 159 -6.79 -30.97 -20.86
N GLU A 160 -6.56 -29.67 -21.04
CA GLU A 160 -5.62 -29.11 -22.02
C GLU A 160 -4.31 -28.69 -21.33
N TYR A 161 -3.21 -28.54 -22.08
CA TYR A 161 -1.93 -28.09 -21.52
C TYR A 161 -1.92 -26.57 -21.35
N VAL A 162 -2.54 -26.07 -20.28
CA VAL A 162 -2.50 -24.65 -19.95
C VAL A 162 -1.10 -24.26 -19.48
N ARG A 163 -0.43 -23.46 -20.28
CA ARG A 163 0.90 -22.92 -20.02
C ARG A 163 0.81 -21.74 -19.07
N CYS A 164 1.54 -21.80 -17.97
CA CYS A 164 1.59 -20.77 -16.94
C CYS A 164 3.00 -20.19 -16.79
N LYS A 165 3.04 -18.88 -16.56
CA LYS A 165 4.22 -18.18 -16.06
C LYS A 165 4.16 -18.15 -14.53
N ARG A 166 5.31 -18.29 -13.86
CA ARG A 166 5.40 -18.10 -12.40
C ARG A 166 5.55 -16.61 -12.13
N GLU A 167 4.54 -16.01 -11.52
CA GLU A 167 4.62 -14.63 -11.04
C GLU A 167 4.87 -14.62 -9.54
N ARG A 168 5.78 -13.73 -9.11
CA ARG A 168 6.06 -13.53 -7.68
C ARG A 168 4.93 -12.70 -7.11
N VAL A 169 4.42 -13.14 -5.97
CA VAL A 169 3.37 -12.42 -5.24
C VAL A 169 3.73 -12.32 -3.77
N THR A 170 3.08 -11.40 -3.10
CA THR A 170 3.10 -11.22 -1.67
C THR A 170 1.71 -11.48 -1.11
N TRP A 171 1.61 -11.71 0.20
CA TRP A 171 0.30 -11.86 0.82
C TRP A 171 -0.54 -10.57 0.74
N MET A 172 0.11 -9.40 0.64
CA MET A 172 -0.56 -8.10 0.52
C MET A 172 -1.40 -7.99 -0.76
N ASP A 173 -1.09 -8.78 -1.79
CA ASP A 173 -1.86 -8.84 -3.03
C ASP A 173 -3.26 -9.48 -2.84
N PHE A 174 -3.48 -10.16 -1.72
CA PHE A 174 -4.69 -10.97 -1.47
C PHE A 174 -5.44 -10.60 -0.18
N ILE A 175 -4.74 -10.05 0.82
CA ILE A 175 -5.33 -9.75 2.13
C ILE A 175 -4.69 -8.50 2.72
N SER A 176 -5.50 -7.67 3.38
CA SER A 176 -5.01 -6.52 4.13
C SER A 176 -4.21 -6.97 5.37
N THR A 177 -3.38 -6.07 5.90
CA THR A 177 -2.56 -6.37 7.08
C THR A 177 -3.44 -6.64 8.30
N GLU A 178 -4.53 -5.89 8.44
CA GLU A 178 -5.51 -6.00 9.52
C GLU A 178 -6.23 -7.35 9.45
N SER A 179 -6.72 -7.73 8.27
CA SER A 179 -7.40 -9.02 8.09
C SER A 179 -6.46 -10.21 8.29
N LEU A 180 -5.19 -10.10 7.89
CA LEU A 180 -4.19 -11.13 8.19
C LEU A 180 -3.92 -11.23 9.70
N ALA A 181 -3.82 -10.10 10.41
CA ALA A 181 -3.65 -10.08 11.86
C ALA A 181 -4.83 -10.73 12.59
N GLU A 182 -6.05 -10.42 12.18
CA GLU A 182 -7.27 -11.04 12.72
C GLU A 182 -7.30 -12.56 12.45
N MET A 183 -6.90 -12.99 11.26
CA MET A 183 -6.81 -14.41 10.91
C MET A 183 -5.80 -15.13 11.82
N VAL A 184 -4.60 -14.57 12.00
CA VAL A 184 -3.57 -15.14 12.90
C VAL A 184 -4.09 -15.21 14.34
N LEU A 185 -4.72 -14.13 14.81
CA LEU A 185 -5.29 -14.03 16.15
C LEU A 185 -6.37 -15.09 16.40
N ASN A 186 -7.27 -15.30 15.43
CA ASN A 186 -8.31 -16.33 15.52
C ASN A 186 -7.73 -17.75 15.50
N ARG A 187 -6.74 -18.02 14.63
CA ARG A 187 -6.04 -19.31 14.61
C ARG A 187 -5.29 -19.60 15.90
N ALA A 188 -4.63 -18.59 16.48
CA ALA A 188 -3.96 -18.72 17.78
C ALA A 188 -4.98 -19.07 18.88
N LYS A 189 -6.13 -18.37 18.94
CA LYS A 189 -7.21 -18.68 19.89
C LYS A 189 -7.74 -20.12 19.76
N GLU A 190 -7.98 -20.58 18.53
CA GLU A 190 -8.44 -21.95 18.24
C GLU A 190 -7.43 -22.98 18.76
N LYS A 191 -6.14 -22.78 18.46
CA LYS A 191 -5.06 -23.67 18.91
C LYS A 191 -4.88 -23.67 20.42
N MET A 192 -4.96 -22.50 21.06
CA MET A 192 -4.94 -22.40 22.53
C MET A 192 -6.05 -23.26 23.15
N LYS A 193 -7.29 -23.13 22.67
CA LYS A 193 -8.41 -23.95 23.17
C LYS A 193 -8.13 -25.44 23.00
N ALA A 194 -7.61 -25.86 21.85
CA ALA A 194 -7.24 -27.26 21.60
C ALA A 194 -6.16 -27.75 22.58
N ILE A 195 -5.11 -26.96 22.80
CA ILE A 195 -4.02 -27.28 23.74
C ILE A 195 -4.54 -27.38 25.18
N GLN A 196 -5.45 -26.49 25.60
CA GLN A 196 -6.07 -26.55 26.93
C GLN A 196 -6.86 -27.85 27.14
N VAL A 197 -7.56 -28.32 26.11
CA VAL A 197 -8.26 -29.61 26.17
C VAL A 197 -7.26 -30.75 26.33
N CYS A 198 -6.17 -30.74 25.56
CA CYS A 198 -5.09 -31.72 25.67
C CYS A 198 -4.46 -31.74 27.07
N PHE A 199 -4.20 -30.58 27.68
CA PHE A 199 -3.62 -30.47 29.03
C PHE A 199 -4.45 -31.15 30.12
N ARG A 200 -5.79 -31.15 29.98
CA ARG A 200 -6.69 -31.78 30.96
C ARG A 200 -6.67 -33.29 30.88
N ASN A 201 -6.37 -33.84 29.70
CA ASN A 201 -6.53 -35.26 29.40
C ASN A 201 -5.20 -36.03 29.38
N ILE A 202 -4.07 -35.34 29.25
CA ILE A 202 -2.74 -35.96 29.16
C ILE A 202 -2.07 -35.88 30.53
N GLU A 203 -1.57 -37.03 31.02
CA GLU A 203 -0.81 -37.11 32.26
C GLU A 203 0.71 -37.08 32.04
N ASP A 204 1.17 -37.57 30.89
CA ASP A 204 2.59 -37.70 30.52
C ASP A 204 3.36 -36.35 30.67
N PRO A 205 4.40 -36.30 31.53
CA PRO A 205 5.19 -35.10 31.77
C PRO A 205 5.93 -34.55 30.53
N TYR A 206 6.40 -35.43 29.64
CA TYR A 206 7.08 -35.04 28.41
C TYR A 206 6.11 -34.39 27.43
N MET A 207 4.93 -34.99 27.25
CA MET A 207 3.88 -34.40 26.41
C MET A 207 3.38 -33.07 26.97
N LYS A 208 3.23 -32.94 28.29
CA LYS A 208 2.91 -31.65 28.94
C LYS A 208 3.96 -30.59 28.64
N LYS A 209 5.25 -30.94 28.59
CA LYS A 209 6.32 -30.01 28.24
C LYS A 209 6.15 -29.50 26.79
N ILE A 210 5.94 -30.40 25.83
CA ILE A 210 5.70 -30.03 24.43
C ILE A 210 4.50 -29.08 24.31
N LEU A 211 3.37 -29.43 24.96
CA LEU A 211 2.17 -28.61 24.94
C LEU A 211 2.39 -27.21 25.55
N ARG A 212 3.31 -27.07 26.52
CA ARG A 212 3.67 -25.74 27.07
C ARG A 212 4.42 -24.92 26.04
N GLU A 213 5.39 -25.52 25.35
CA GLU A 213 6.13 -24.84 24.28
C GLU A 213 5.20 -24.39 23.15
N GLU A 214 4.27 -25.25 22.73
CA GLU A 214 3.24 -24.92 21.74
C GLU A 214 2.26 -23.83 22.22
N TRP A 215 1.90 -23.86 23.50
CA TRP A 215 1.07 -22.83 24.14
C TRP A 215 1.75 -21.47 24.11
N ASP A 216 3.03 -21.41 24.45
CA ASP A 216 3.81 -20.17 24.47
C ASP A 216 3.91 -19.54 23.07
N ILE A 217 4.06 -20.35 22.02
CA ILE A 217 4.00 -19.89 20.62
C ILE A 217 2.64 -19.23 20.33
N CYS A 218 1.53 -19.86 20.73
CA CYS A 218 0.20 -19.31 20.52
C CYS A 218 -0.01 -17.99 21.28
N VAL A 219 0.38 -17.95 22.56
CA VAL A 219 0.23 -16.76 23.41
C VAL A 219 1.02 -15.59 22.84
N LYS A 220 2.25 -15.85 22.39
CA LYS A 220 3.07 -14.84 21.74
C LYS A 220 2.38 -14.30 20.49
N ALA A 221 1.98 -15.18 19.56
CA ALA A 221 1.29 -14.79 18.33
C ALA A 221 0.01 -13.98 18.61
N PHE A 222 -0.75 -14.38 19.62
CA PHE A 222 -1.96 -13.72 20.05
C PHE A 222 -1.69 -12.30 20.57
N SER A 223 -0.78 -12.16 21.53
CA SER A 223 -0.39 -10.87 22.12
C SER A 223 0.15 -9.92 21.05
N ASP A 224 1.04 -10.43 20.21
CA ASP A 224 1.69 -9.70 19.13
C ASP A 224 0.66 -9.13 18.12
N CYS A 225 -0.30 -9.94 17.68
CA CYS A 225 -1.36 -9.49 16.76
C CYS A 225 -2.38 -8.56 17.43
N GLN A 226 -2.71 -8.81 18.70
CA GLN A 226 -3.63 -7.94 19.46
C GLN A 226 -3.00 -6.54 19.69
N ASN A 227 -1.71 -6.48 20.00
CA ASN A 227 -0.96 -5.24 20.16
C ASN A 227 -0.85 -4.49 18.83
N PHE A 228 -0.68 -5.19 17.72
CA PHE A 228 -0.69 -4.60 16.38
C PHE A 228 -2.06 -3.97 16.07
N LEU A 229 -3.16 -4.73 16.20
CA LEU A 229 -4.52 -4.24 15.91
C LEU A 229 -4.91 -3.06 16.81
N SER A 230 -4.59 -3.13 18.11
CA SER A 230 -4.86 -2.04 19.06
C SER A 230 -4.10 -0.77 18.71
N SER A 231 -2.90 -0.88 18.11
CA SER A 231 -2.11 0.27 17.71
C SER A 231 -2.61 0.96 16.42
N GLN A 232 -3.42 0.29 15.61
CA GLN A 232 -4.03 0.89 14.42
C GLN A 232 -5.32 1.66 14.74
N ASN A 233 -6.00 1.31 15.85
CA ASN A 233 -7.28 1.92 16.25
C ASN A 233 -7.15 3.19 17.12
N ASN A 234 -5.93 3.61 17.47
CA ASN A 234 -5.70 4.90 18.13
C ASN A 234 -5.26 5.92 17.08
N PRO A 235 -6.18 6.76 16.56
CA PRO A 235 -5.76 7.91 15.77
C PRO A 235 -5.02 8.87 16.71
N VAL A 236 -3.75 9.15 16.39
CA VAL A 236 -3.05 10.35 16.87
C VAL A 236 -3.61 11.53 16.11
#